data_AF-A0AAU5KEB1-F1
#
_entry.id   AF-A0AAU5KEB1-F1
#
_cell.length_a   1.000
_cell.length_b   1.000
_cell.length_c   1.000
_cell.angle_alpha   90.00
_cell.angle_beta   90.00
_cell.angle_gamma   90.00
#
_symmetry.space_group_name_H-M   'P 1'
#
loop_
_entity.id
_entity.type
_entity.pdbx_description
1 polymer ?
#
loop_
_entity_poly.entity_id
_entity_poly.type
_entity_poly.pdbx_seq_one_letter_code
_entity_poly.pdbx_strand_id
1 'polypeptide(L)'
;MRIVLRWWHRFGQGREFPRTWGDGGGEPFEPRELGRALARAGAADGRSRPDPGRPGQQRPAPHTAALLAGLPAETLRAIALRLQQERSGLLARDHEWAAGAVLCATHCGWRPAEVHQLFATALLGVDPVRPGATDWVTAERSLELPLAACAELDPPEREPFQPYLRTLLAARSGCRADLGTPDGRPTAEQAAFAERLRALVSTPFDPDPLLPWGPDLGAGDELFARSARCGLGARLYEEPALRLLELCAQTTELRPGYQWLGRAKELSELTPDLRQPLRILLAAGRGGPADCRPAGQPHPGELGERSAHVLAALAWVAVVTEDTKALHQLSRALEHHGRAALGDLRPAASHFVRSGMAALAALAGEPGAGAHRRLLAGNSPAATRLAREELAAVRDLPAGADLTALRVPVGPYTASFVIGAKGTVELRFRNQAGRLLSGVPSQVRERHPARYAALRTRLAELRTRLVTYRGMLAERLHADPGTPAARWQADHLGDPALAQLGCALVWHIDTPSGPLLGLPVRRKGATHWMLRDLAGRMHELADDTLVRLWSPAADEAEQAAAWRAELARRGLAQPVPQV
;
A
#
# COMPACT_ATOMS: atom_id res chain seq x y z
N MET A 1 -48.14 34.19 -6.06
CA MET A 1 -47.78 35.06 -7.22
C MET A 1 -47.59 36.54 -6.86
N ARG A 2 -48.44 37.20 -6.06
CA ARG A 2 -48.26 38.63 -5.68
C ARG A 2 -47.04 38.96 -4.79
N ILE A 3 -46.52 37.98 -4.04
CA ILE A 3 -45.28 38.13 -3.23
C ILE A 3 -44.02 38.08 -4.11
N VAL A 4 -44.06 37.36 -5.24
CA VAL A 4 -42.95 37.25 -6.21
C VAL A 4 -42.80 38.55 -7.02
N LEU A 5 -43.91 39.25 -7.30
CA LEU A 5 -43.89 40.52 -8.03
C LEU A 5 -43.46 41.72 -7.17
N ARG A 6 -43.75 41.72 -5.86
CA ARG A 6 -43.17 42.71 -4.93
C ARG A 6 -41.68 42.47 -4.67
N TRP A 7 -41.22 41.22 -4.76
CA TRP A 7 -39.79 40.89 -4.72
C TRP A 7 -39.06 41.44 -5.97
N TRP A 8 -39.67 41.37 -7.16
CA TRP A 8 -39.10 41.93 -8.39
C TRP A 8 -39.03 43.46 -8.43
N HIS A 9 -40.04 44.17 -7.89
CA HIS A 9 -40.08 45.64 -8.00
C HIS A 9 -39.19 46.37 -6.99
N ARG A 10 -38.79 45.73 -5.88
CA ARG A 10 -37.91 46.32 -4.85
C ARG A 10 -36.42 46.34 -5.24
N PHE A 11 -36.04 45.66 -6.31
CA PHE A 11 -34.65 45.55 -6.78
C PHE A 11 -34.32 46.41 -8.01
N GLY A 12 -35.23 47.29 -8.43
CA GLY A 12 -35.03 48.19 -9.58
C GLY A 12 -34.23 49.46 -9.29
N GLN A 13 -33.85 49.72 -8.03
CA GLN A 13 -33.05 50.90 -7.67
C GLN A 13 -31.58 50.49 -7.43
N GLY A 14 -30.71 50.84 -8.38
CA GLY A 14 -29.27 50.99 -8.17
C GLY A 14 -28.52 49.75 -7.70
N ARG A 15 -28.67 48.58 -8.34
CA ARG A 15 -27.75 47.46 -8.08
C ARG A 15 -26.34 47.87 -8.52
N GLU A 16 -25.45 48.02 -7.54
CA GLU A 16 -24.03 48.29 -7.75
C GLU A 16 -23.30 46.99 -8.11
N PHE A 17 -22.28 47.09 -8.97
CA PHE A 17 -21.46 45.96 -9.38
C PHE A 17 -20.36 45.72 -8.34
N PRO A 18 -20.01 44.46 -8.03
CA PRO A 18 -20.66 43.21 -8.48
C PRO A 18 -21.93 42.89 -7.66
N ARG A 19 -22.92 42.27 -8.29
CA ARG A 19 -24.09 41.73 -7.57
C ARG A 19 -23.70 40.45 -6.83
N THR A 20 -23.90 40.40 -5.51
CA THR A 20 -23.54 39.26 -4.66
C THR A 20 -24.74 38.50 -4.10
N TRP A 21 -24.55 37.23 -3.71
CA TRP A 21 -25.53 36.44 -2.97
C TRP A 21 -25.52 36.84 -1.48
N GLY A 22 -26.58 37.51 -1.00
CA GLY A 22 -26.79 37.83 0.42
C GLY A 22 -27.22 39.29 0.67
N ASP A 23 -27.65 39.59 1.90
CA ASP A 23 -28.08 40.94 2.32
C ASP A 23 -26.91 41.90 2.62
N GLY A 24 -25.66 41.43 2.51
CA GLY A 24 -24.46 42.23 2.68
C GLY A 24 -24.09 42.93 1.37
N GLY A 25 -24.40 44.23 1.27
CA GLY A 25 -23.95 45.07 0.16
C GLY A 25 -22.42 45.10 0.11
N GLY A 26 -21.84 44.35 -0.84
CA GLY A 26 -20.43 44.50 -1.17
C GLY A 26 -20.14 45.95 -1.55
N GLU A 27 -18.92 46.42 -1.26
CA GLU A 27 -18.56 47.80 -1.61
C GLU A 27 -18.73 48.04 -3.12
N PRO A 28 -19.36 49.15 -3.53
CA PRO A 28 -19.52 49.46 -4.94
C PRO A 28 -18.18 49.49 -5.67
N PHE A 29 -18.18 48.99 -6.90
CA PHE A 29 -17.07 49.24 -7.81
C PHE A 29 -16.92 50.74 -8.09
N GLU A 30 -15.72 51.26 -7.91
CA GLU A 30 -15.36 52.62 -8.27
C GLU A 30 -14.61 52.64 -9.61
N PRO A 31 -15.00 53.50 -10.59
CA PRO A 31 -16.07 54.49 -10.50
C PRO A 31 -17.47 53.88 -10.54
N ARG A 32 -18.40 54.38 -9.70
CA ARG A 32 -19.79 53.88 -9.62
C ARG A 32 -20.54 53.86 -10.95
N GLU A 33 -20.24 54.81 -11.84
CA GLU A 33 -20.85 54.88 -13.17
C GLU A 33 -20.54 53.65 -14.02
N LEU A 34 -19.29 53.19 -13.97
CA LEU A 34 -18.85 51.99 -14.67
C LEU A 34 -19.50 50.75 -14.06
N GLY A 35 -19.59 50.67 -12.72
CA GLY A 35 -20.32 49.61 -12.04
C GLY A 35 -21.80 49.54 -12.46
N ARG A 36 -22.47 50.69 -12.57
CA ARG A 36 -23.86 50.78 -13.07
C ARG A 36 -23.97 50.40 -14.54
N ALA A 37 -22.98 50.73 -15.38
CA ALA A 37 -22.95 50.34 -16.78
C ALA A 37 -22.84 48.82 -16.93
N LEU A 38 -21.93 48.19 -16.17
CA LEU A 38 -21.76 46.73 -16.13
C LEU A 38 -23.03 46.03 -15.66
N ALA A 39 -23.66 46.50 -14.57
CA ALA A 39 -24.90 45.94 -14.06
C ALA A 39 -26.04 46.02 -15.10
N ARG A 40 -26.13 47.12 -15.87
CA ARG A 40 -27.12 47.29 -16.94
C ARG A 40 -26.84 46.37 -18.13
N ALA A 41 -25.59 46.24 -18.54
CA ALA A 41 -25.18 45.34 -19.63
C ALA A 41 -25.49 43.88 -19.28
N GLY A 42 -25.11 43.42 -18.08
CA GLY A 42 -25.42 42.08 -17.60
C GLY A 42 -26.93 41.81 -17.45
N ALA A 43 -27.72 42.83 -17.09
CA ALA A 43 -29.18 42.72 -17.09
C ALA A 43 -29.77 42.61 -18.50
N ALA A 44 -29.19 43.30 -19.49
CA ALA A 44 -29.59 43.18 -20.89
C ALA A 44 -29.29 41.79 -21.45
N ASP A 45 -28.08 41.27 -21.22
CA ASP A 45 -27.70 39.91 -21.59
C ASP A 45 -28.62 38.86 -20.93
N GLY A 46 -29.02 39.08 -19.68
CA GLY A 46 -29.95 38.21 -18.95
C GLY A 46 -31.38 38.21 -19.51
N ARG A 47 -31.86 39.33 -20.09
CA ARG A 47 -33.21 39.41 -20.69
C ARG A 47 -33.29 38.68 -22.03
N SER A 48 -32.20 38.59 -22.77
CA SER A 48 -32.11 37.88 -24.04
C SER A 48 -32.05 36.36 -23.90
N ARG A 49 -32.39 35.80 -22.73
CA ARG A 49 -32.25 34.38 -22.39
C ARG A 49 -33.53 33.60 -22.73
N PRO A 50 -33.59 32.81 -23.82
CA PRO A 50 -34.65 31.82 -23.98
C PRO A 50 -34.47 30.69 -22.95
N ASP A 51 -35.60 30.31 -22.35
CA ASP A 51 -35.89 29.22 -21.42
C ASP A 51 -34.75 28.71 -20.50
N PRO A 52 -34.83 28.88 -19.15
CA PRO A 52 -33.84 28.41 -18.18
C PRO A 52 -33.57 26.89 -18.15
N GLY A 53 -34.30 26.08 -18.92
CA GLY A 53 -34.22 24.61 -18.86
C GLY A 53 -33.00 23.92 -19.50
N ARG A 54 -32.07 24.61 -20.17
CA ARG A 54 -30.85 24.00 -20.74
C ARG A 54 -29.57 24.46 -20.01
N PRO A 55 -29.10 23.73 -18.99
CA PRO A 55 -27.77 23.94 -18.41
C PRO A 55 -26.66 23.59 -19.43
N GLY A 56 -25.56 24.36 -19.45
CA GLY A 56 -24.32 23.98 -20.16
C GLY A 56 -24.03 24.63 -21.52
N GLN A 57 -24.78 25.65 -21.95
CA GLN A 57 -24.34 26.50 -23.07
C GLN A 57 -23.95 27.88 -22.53
N GLN A 58 -22.65 28.15 -22.43
CA GLN A 58 -22.13 29.51 -22.34
C GLN A 58 -22.65 30.28 -23.57
N ARG A 59 -23.62 31.17 -23.35
CA ARG A 59 -24.21 31.98 -24.40
C ARG A 59 -23.43 33.28 -24.57
N PRO A 60 -23.42 33.85 -25.78
CA PRO A 60 -22.81 35.16 -26.00
C PRO A 60 -23.44 36.18 -25.06
N ALA A 61 -22.59 36.99 -24.42
CA ALA A 61 -22.97 38.13 -23.60
C ALA A 61 -22.65 39.42 -24.40
N PRO A 62 -23.35 39.69 -25.51
CA PRO A 62 -22.94 40.71 -26.48
C PRO A 62 -22.91 42.12 -25.88
N HIS A 63 -23.80 42.44 -24.92
CA HIS A 63 -23.82 43.77 -24.31
C HIS A 63 -22.66 43.96 -23.35
N THR A 64 -22.40 42.96 -22.49
CA THR A 64 -21.22 42.97 -21.61
C THR A 64 -19.93 42.96 -22.42
N ALA A 65 -19.86 42.15 -23.48
CA ALA A 65 -18.72 42.09 -24.40
C ALA A 65 -18.46 43.43 -25.10
N ALA A 66 -19.49 44.05 -25.68
CA ALA A 66 -19.36 45.35 -26.33
C ALA A 66 -18.92 46.45 -25.35
N LEU A 67 -19.43 46.44 -24.11
CA LEU A 67 -19.02 47.39 -23.08
C LEU A 67 -17.55 47.21 -22.70
N LEU A 68 -17.13 45.96 -22.40
CA LEU A 68 -15.75 45.67 -21.97
C LEU A 68 -14.73 45.87 -23.10
N ALA A 69 -15.08 45.56 -24.35
CA ALA A 69 -14.18 45.71 -25.50
C ALA A 69 -13.71 47.16 -25.74
N GLY A 70 -14.45 48.16 -25.25
CA GLY A 70 -14.09 49.57 -25.36
C GLY A 70 -13.26 50.12 -24.19
N LEU A 71 -12.99 49.33 -23.15
CA LEU A 71 -12.29 49.81 -21.95
C LEU A 71 -10.77 49.63 -22.05
N PRO A 72 -9.98 50.53 -21.43
CA PRO A 72 -8.54 50.34 -21.30
C PRO A 72 -8.20 49.07 -20.51
N ALA A 73 -7.06 48.46 -20.84
CA ALA A 73 -6.56 47.24 -20.18
C ALA A 73 -6.45 47.38 -18.65
N GLU A 74 -6.02 48.55 -18.16
CA GLU A 74 -5.96 48.84 -16.71
C GLU A 74 -7.33 48.78 -16.04
N THR A 75 -8.36 49.33 -16.70
CA THR A 75 -9.74 49.29 -16.22
C THR A 75 -10.28 47.86 -16.23
N LEU A 76 -9.97 47.07 -17.27
CA LEU A 76 -10.35 45.66 -17.35
C LEU A 76 -9.76 44.85 -16.18
N ARG A 77 -8.47 45.04 -15.89
CA ARG A 77 -7.80 44.40 -14.75
C ARG A 77 -8.41 44.82 -13.41
N ALA A 78 -8.73 46.10 -13.23
CA ALA A 78 -9.39 46.58 -12.02
C ALA A 78 -10.78 45.94 -11.80
N ILE A 79 -11.59 45.83 -12.86
CA ILE A 79 -12.89 45.14 -12.83
C ILE A 79 -12.70 43.67 -12.44
N ALA A 80 -11.76 42.98 -13.08
CA ALA A 80 -11.48 41.57 -12.82
C ALA A 80 -10.98 41.32 -11.38
N LEU A 81 -10.10 42.18 -10.85
CA LEU A 81 -9.62 42.11 -9.47
C LEU A 81 -10.77 42.32 -8.46
N ARG A 82 -11.66 43.31 -8.68
CA ARG A 82 -12.85 43.48 -7.82
C ARG A 82 -13.73 42.24 -7.89
N LEU A 83 -13.99 41.73 -9.09
CA LEU A 83 -14.83 40.55 -9.28
C LEU A 83 -14.24 39.33 -8.54
N GLN A 84 -12.91 39.18 -8.56
CA GLN A 84 -12.22 38.10 -7.86
C GLN A 84 -12.35 38.18 -6.33
N GLN A 85 -12.47 39.38 -5.74
CA GLN A 85 -12.68 39.53 -4.30
C GLN A 85 -13.98 38.87 -3.83
N GLU A 86 -15.01 38.86 -4.68
CA GLU A 86 -16.28 38.14 -4.43
C GLU A 86 -16.20 36.64 -4.78
N ARG A 87 -15.06 36.19 -5.32
CA ARG A 87 -14.76 34.82 -5.72
C ARG A 87 -13.63 34.19 -4.89
N SER A 88 -13.69 34.36 -3.58
CA SER A 88 -12.63 33.93 -2.66
C SER A 88 -12.86 32.53 -2.10
N GLY A 89 -11.76 31.84 -1.76
CA GLY A 89 -11.77 30.51 -1.12
C GLY A 89 -12.53 29.46 -1.94
N LEU A 90 -12.36 29.47 -3.27
CA LEU A 90 -13.03 28.59 -4.22
C LEU A 90 -14.58 28.68 -4.22
N LEU A 91 -15.12 29.77 -3.69
CA LEU A 91 -16.56 30.06 -3.72
C LEU A 91 -16.80 31.30 -4.59
N ALA A 92 -17.68 31.19 -5.58
CA ALA A 92 -18.12 32.32 -6.38
C ALA A 92 -19.45 32.85 -5.81
N ARG A 93 -19.41 34.01 -5.13
CA ARG A 93 -20.58 34.66 -4.52
C ARG A 93 -21.20 35.74 -5.40
N ASP A 94 -20.67 35.98 -6.59
CA ASP A 94 -21.20 36.96 -7.54
C ASP A 94 -22.27 36.37 -8.48
N HIS A 95 -23.06 37.26 -9.08
CA HIS A 95 -23.97 36.97 -10.18
C HIS A 95 -23.40 37.41 -11.54
N GLU A 96 -22.13 37.83 -11.60
CA GLU A 96 -21.52 38.48 -12.76
C GLU A 96 -20.76 37.48 -13.64
N TRP A 97 -21.36 36.31 -13.85
CA TRP A 97 -20.81 35.23 -14.68
C TRP A 97 -20.47 35.70 -16.10
N ALA A 98 -21.33 36.53 -16.71
CA ALA A 98 -21.13 37.06 -18.05
C ALA A 98 -19.91 37.99 -18.14
N ALA A 99 -19.73 38.87 -17.14
CA ALA A 99 -18.57 39.75 -17.08
C ALA A 99 -17.28 38.95 -16.87
N GLY A 100 -17.29 37.99 -15.95
CA GLY A 100 -16.15 37.08 -15.74
C GLY A 100 -15.76 36.33 -17.01
N ALA A 101 -16.73 35.74 -17.72
CA ALA A 101 -16.48 35.01 -18.97
C ALA A 101 -15.90 35.90 -20.08
N VAL A 102 -16.42 37.12 -20.25
CA VAL A 102 -15.87 38.07 -21.23
C VAL A 102 -14.45 38.49 -20.85
N LEU A 103 -14.20 38.79 -19.57
CA LEU A 103 -12.86 39.15 -19.10
C LEU A 103 -11.86 38.01 -19.31
N CYS A 104 -12.26 36.75 -19.12
CA CYS A 104 -11.41 35.59 -19.41
C CYS A 104 -11.09 35.41 -20.91
N ALA A 105 -11.97 35.89 -21.79
CA ALA A 105 -11.79 35.81 -23.25
C ALA A 105 -11.09 37.05 -23.83
N THR A 106 -10.86 38.09 -23.03
CA THR A 106 -10.28 39.37 -23.46
C THR A 106 -8.85 39.47 -22.96
N HIS A 107 -7.92 39.80 -23.85
CA HIS A 107 -6.54 40.06 -23.45
C HIS A 107 -6.46 41.33 -22.58
N CYS A 108 -6.19 41.17 -21.28
CA CYS A 108 -6.17 42.27 -20.33
C CYS A 108 -4.76 42.82 -20.04
N GLY A 109 -3.71 42.20 -20.58
CA GLY A 109 -2.33 42.63 -20.37
C GLY A 109 -1.92 42.52 -18.91
N TRP A 110 -2.10 41.33 -18.34
CA TRP A 110 -1.86 41.06 -16.92
C TRP A 110 -0.40 41.19 -16.52
N ARG A 111 -0.15 41.73 -15.32
CA ARG A 111 1.17 41.72 -14.68
C ARG A 111 1.28 40.56 -13.69
N PRO A 112 2.45 39.94 -13.50
CA PRO A 112 2.62 38.84 -12.55
C PRO A 112 2.09 39.13 -11.13
N ALA A 113 2.30 40.34 -10.61
CA ALA A 113 1.79 40.72 -9.28
C ALA A 113 0.25 40.68 -9.20
N GLU A 114 -0.46 41.08 -10.26
CA GLU A 114 -1.91 41.06 -10.33
C GLU A 114 -2.43 39.61 -10.45
N VAL A 115 -1.76 38.76 -11.25
CA VAL A 115 -2.08 37.33 -11.34
C VAL A 115 -1.88 36.64 -9.98
N HIS A 116 -0.84 37.02 -9.24
CA HIS A 116 -0.60 36.51 -7.89
C HIS A 116 -1.72 36.89 -6.93
N GLN A 117 -2.19 38.14 -6.99
CA GLN A 117 -3.34 38.60 -6.21
C GLN A 117 -4.61 37.83 -6.57
N LEU A 118 -4.85 37.52 -7.85
CA LEU A 118 -5.98 36.71 -8.28
C LEU A 118 -5.93 35.30 -7.66
N PHE A 119 -4.80 34.59 -7.76
CA PHE A 119 -4.64 33.27 -7.14
C PHE A 119 -4.74 33.31 -5.62
N ALA A 120 -4.07 34.26 -4.97
CA ALA A 120 -4.10 34.40 -3.51
C ALA A 120 -5.53 34.62 -2.99
N THR A 121 -6.33 35.40 -3.72
CA THR A 121 -7.74 35.62 -3.40
C THR A 121 -8.58 34.37 -3.63
N ALA A 122 -8.43 33.73 -4.80
CA ALA A 122 -9.15 32.51 -5.16
C ALA A 122 -8.89 31.36 -4.19
N LEU A 123 -7.65 31.24 -3.70
CA LEU A 123 -7.18 30.18 -2.82
C LEU A 123 -7.16 30.57 -1.33
N LEU A 124 -7.80 31.68 -0.97
CA LEU A 124 -7.86 32.13 0.43
C LEU A 124 -8.45 31.04 1.32
N GLY A 125 -7.66 30.55 2.29
CA GLY A 125 -8.08 29.49 3.21
C GLY A 125 -8.01 28.07 2.65
N VAL A 126 -7.51 27.89 1.42
CA VAL A 126 -7.26 26.57 0.83
C VAL A 126 -5.87 26.10 1.23
N ASP A 127 -5.77 24.90 1.81
CA ASP A 127 -4.47 24.25 2.02
C ASP A 127 -3.86 23.89 0.65
N PRO A 128 -2.69 24.44 0.29
CA PRO A 128 -2.08 24.20 -1.02
C PRO A 128 -1.55 22.77 -1.18
N VAL A 129 -1.25 22.09 -0.08
CA VAL A 129 -0.80 20.70 -0.11
C VAL A 129 -2.00 19.76 -0.14
N ARG A 130 -3.05 20.09 0.62
CA ARG A 130 -4.23 19.23 0.85
C ARG A 130 -5.54 20.02 0.75
N PRO A 131 -5.91 20.47 -0.44
CA PRO A 131 -7.15 21.21 -0.64
C PRO A 131 -8.32 20.37 -0.14
N GLY A 132 -9.09 20.90 0.81
CA GLY A 132 -10.22 20.19 1.41
C GLY A 132 -11.32 19.87 0.40
N ALA A 133 -12.28 19.03 0.77
CA ALA A 133 -13.45 18.78 -0.06
C ALA A 133 -14.19 20.10 -0.34
N THR A 134 -14.08 20.59 -1.57
CA THR A 134 -14.72 21.84 -2.02
C THR A 134 -15.74 21.52 -3.11
N ASP A 135 -16.82 22.30 -3.19
CA ASP A 135 -17.74 22.23 -4.32
C ASP A 135 -17.01 22.72 -5.57
N TRP A 136 -16.63 21.76 -6.43
CA TRP A 136 -15.87 22.06 -7.64
C TRP A 136 -16.65 22.89 -8.66
N VAL A 137 -17.99 22.84 -8.63
CA VAL A 137 -18.82 23.64 -9.54
C VAL A 137 -18.64 25.13 -9.24
N THR A 138 -18.51 25.52 -7.97
CA THR A 138 -18.21 26.91 -7.59
C THR A 138 -16.72 27.23 -7.71
N ALA A 139 -15.85 26.24 -7.49
CA ALA A 139 -14.41 26.41 -7.59
C ALA A 139 -13.96 26.77 -9.00
N GLU A 140 -14.50 26.11 -10.03
CA GLU A 140 -14.16 26.39 -11.44
C GLU A 140 -14.36 27.88 -11.76
N ARG A 141 -15.51 28.45 -11.36
CA ARG A 141 -15.83 29.88 -11.57
C ARG A 141 -14.90 30.84 -10.82
N SER A 142 -14.47 30.45 -9.62
CA SER A 142 -13.50 31.23 -8.84
C SER A 142 -12.11 31.23 -9.49
N LEU A 143 -11.82 30.25 -10.35
CA LEU A 143 -10.52 30.05 -10.95
C LEU A 143 -10.42 30.46 -12.43
N GLU A 144 -11.54 30.69 -13.11
CA GLU A 144 -11.55 31.12 -14.52
C GLU A 144 -10.66 32.35 -14.76
N LEU A 145 -10.81 33.41 -13.95
CA LEU A 145 -10.02 34.64 -14.07
C LEU A 145 -8.53 34.42 -13.78
N PRO A 146 -8.11 33.83 -12.64
CA PRO A 146 -6.70 33.54 -12.38
C PRO A 146 -6.03 32.71 -13.48
N LEU A 147 -6.73 31.70 -14.03
CA LEU A 147 -6.18 30.84 -15.07
C LEU A 147 -6.06 31.54 -16.42
N ALA A 148 -7.08 32.31 -16.82
CA ALA A 148 -7.02 33.12 -18.04
C ALA A 148 -5.90 34.16 -17.96
N ALA A 149 -5.78 34.83 -16.81
CA ALA A 149 -4.73 35.81 -16.56
C ALA A 149 -3.32 35.20 -16.58
N CYS A 150 -3.17 34.00 -16.01
CA CYS A 150 -1.92 33.25 -16.06
C CYS A 150 -1.56 32.81 -17.49
N ALA A 151 -2.55 32.47 -18.31
CA ALA A 151 -2.34 32.07 -19.70
C ALA A 151 -1.82 33.21 -20.60
N GLU A 152 -2.09 34.47 -20.26
CA GLU A 152 -1.54 35.65 -20.98
C GLU A 152 -0.05 35.89 -20.70
N LEU A 153 0.48 35.39 -19.58
CA LEU A 153 1.88 35.60 -19.22
C LEU A 153 2.83 34.78 -20.11
N ASP A 154 4.05 35.27 -20.29
CA ASP A 154 5.08 34.49 -20.99
C ASP A 154 5.52 33.27 -20.14
N PRO A 155 6.05 32.19 -20.76
CA PRO A 155 6.51 31.00 -20.01
C PRO A 155 7.41 31.27 -18.79
N PRO A 156 8.46 32.13 -18.85
CA PRO A 156 9.27 32.43 -17.67
C PRO A 156 8.50 33.17 -16.57
N GLU A 157 7.52 34.01 -16.94
CA GLU A 157 6.66 34.71 -15.99
C GLU A 157 5.62 33.79 -15.36
N ARG A 158 5.27 32.68 -16.00
CA ARG A 158 4.36 31.64 -15.48
C ARG A 158 5.00 30.72 -14.44
N GLU A 159 6.33 30.57 -14.46
CA GLU A 159 7.03 29.61 -13.59
C GLU A 159 6.72 29.79 -12.08
N PRO A 160 6.67 31.02 -11.53
CA PRO A 160 6.32 31.23 -10.12
C PRO A 160 4.90 30.77 -9.73
N PHE A 161 4.02 30.53 -10.71
CA PHE A 161 2.63 30.09 -10.48
C PHE A 161 2.46 28.57 -10.51
N GLN A 162 3.50 27.81 -10.86
CA GLN A 162 3.45 26.34 -10.87
C GLN A 162 2.95 25.74 -9.55
N PRO A 163 3.32 26.23 -8.35
CA PRO A 163 2.75 25.72 -7.10
C PRO A 163 1.22 25.84 -7.02
N TYR A 164 0.64 26.95 -7.47
CA TYR A 164 -0.82 27.13 -7.51
C TYR A 164 -1.48 26.19 -8.52
N LEU A 165 -0.92 26.11 -9.72
CA LEU A 165 -1.48 25.27 -10.79
C LEU A 165 -1.45 23.78 -10.41
N ARG A 166 -0.36 23.32 -9.80
CA ARG A 166 -0.23 21.95 -9.26
C ARG A 166 -1.20 21.69 -8.12
N THR A 167 -1.38 22.65 -7.21
CA THR A 167 -2.40 22.60 -6.15
C THR A 167 -3.77 22.37 -6.74
N LEU A 168 -4.17 23.22 -7.70
CA LEU A 168 -5.47 23.14 -8.35
C LEU A 168 -5.69 21.82 -9.09
N LEU A 169 -4.66 21.35 -9.79
CA LEU A 169 -4.75 20.11 -10.55
C LEU A 169 -4.87 18.92 -9.59
N ALA A 170 -4.13 18.92 -8.49
CA ALA A 170 -4.24 17.90 -7.45
C ALA A 170 -5.60 17.90 -6.76
N ALA A 171 -6.10 19.09 -6.42
CA ALA A 171 -7.41 19.29 -5.83
C ALA A 171 -8.51 18.71 -6.71
N ARG A 172 -8.45 18.99 -8.03
CA ARG A 172 -9.40 18.52 -9.03
C ARG A 172 -9.35 17.01 -9.27
N SER A 173 -8.17 16.43 -9.14
CA SER A 173 -7.89 15.02 -9.47
C SER A 173 -8.02 14.06 -8.28
N GLY A 174 -7.74 14.53 -7.06
CA GLY A 174 -7.56 13.69 -5.86
C GLY A 174 -8.73 13.72 -4.88
N CYS A 175 -9.41 14.86 -4.75
CA CYS A 175 -10.59 14.98 -3.90
C CYS A 175 -11.82 14.61 -4.72
N ARG A 176 -12.81 13.94 -4.09
CA ARG A 176 -14.14 13.74 -4.66
C ARG A 176 -14.67 15.09 -5.18
N ALA A 177 -14.47 15.38 -6.45
CA ALA A 177 -15.50 16.02 -7.20
C ALA A 177 -16.61 14.98 -7.21
N ASP A 178 -17.54 15.07 -6.26
CA ASP A 178 -18.88 14.62 -6.55
C ASP A 178 -19.25 15.46 -7.77
N LEU A 179 -19.08 14.91 -8.98
CA LEU A 179 -19.16 15.68 -10.22
C LEU A 179 -20.58 16.20 -10.46
N GLY A 180 -21.51 15.90 -9.53
CA GLY A 180 -22.92 16.23 -9.57
C GLY A 180 -23.66 15.42 -10.62
N THR A 181 -22.98 14.51 -11.31
CA THR A 181 -23.55 13.67 -12.36
C THR A 181 -23.91 12.30 -11.79
N PRO A 182 -25.09 11.74 -12.13
CA PRO A 182 -25.51 10.42 -11.68
C PRO A 182 -24.49 9.32 -11.99
N ASP A 183 -23.76 9.48 -13.09
CA ASP A 183 -22.82 8.49 -13.63
C ASP A 183 -21.37 8.75 -13.20
N GLY A 184 -21.11 9.78 -12.39
CA GLY A 184 -19.75 10.14 -11.96
C GLY A 184 -18.81 10.56 -13.10
N ARG A 185 -19.35 10.84 -14.29
CA ARG A 185 -18.56 11.31 -15.43
C ARG A 185 -18.40 12.83 -15.40
N PRO A 186 -17.22 13.37 -15.75
CA PRO A 186 -17.07 14.81 -15.86
C PRO A 186 -17.94 15.34 -17.02
N THR A 187 -18.55 16.50 -16.84
CA THR A 187 -19.20 17.23 -17.93
C THR A 187 -18.15 17.69 -18.96
N ALA A 188 -18.57 18.02 -20.18
CA ALA A 188 -17.66 18.56 -21.21
C ALA A 188 -16.96 19.84 -20.74
N GLU A 189 -17.65 20.69 -19.98
CA GLU A 189 -17.09 21.91 -19.39
C GLU A 189 -16.01 21.60 -18.35
N GLN A 190 -16.27 20.62 -17.47
CA GLN A 190 -15.32 20.14 -16.47
C GLN A 190 -14.06 19.52 -17.11
N ALA A 191 -14.23 18.76 -18.19
CA ALA A 191 -13.12 18.20 -18.95
C ALA A 191 -12.29 19.31 -19.62
N ALA A 192 -12.95 20.28 -20.27
CA ALA A 192 -12.27 21.43 -20.88
C ALA A 192 -11.53 22.29 -19.84
N PHE A 193 -12.09 22.47 -18.64
CA PHE A 193 -11.41 23.16 -17.54
C PHE A 193 -10.13 22.42 -17.12
N ALA A 194 -10.20 21.09 -16.96
CA ALA A 194 -9.04 20.28 -16.62
C ALA A 194 -7.94 20.36 -17.69
N GLU A 195 -8.30 20.31 -18.98
CA GLU A 195 -7.35 20.49 -20.09
C GLU A 195 -6.68 21.86 -20.09
N ARG A 196 -7.43 22.94 -19.86
CA ARG A 196 -6.85 24.29 -19.73
C ARG A 196 -5.87 24.37 -18.57
N LEU A 197 -6.21 23.78 -17.43
CA LEU A 197 -5.33 23.75 -16.27
C LEU A 197 -4.04 22.95 -16.58
N ARG A 198 -4.16 21.78 -17.21
CA ARG A 198 -2.99 20.97 -17.63
C ARG A 198 -2.09 21.72 -18.59
N ALA A 199 -2.65 22.45 -19.55
CA ALA A 199 -1.88 23.24 -20.52
C ALA A 199 -1.01 24.34 -19.87
N LEU A 200 -1.33 24.75 -18.64
CA LEU A 200 -0.56 25.74 -17.88
C LEU A 200 0.47 25.10 -16.93
N VAL A 201 0.31 23.83 -16.57
CA VAL A 201 1.24 23.13 -15.68
C VAL A 201 2.43 22.61 -16.49
N SER A 202 3.62 23.09 -16.17
CA SER A 202 4.87 22.54 -16.69
C SER A 202 5.20 21.27 -15.91
N THR A 203 5.04 20.11 -16.56
CA THR A 203 5.50 18.83 -16.02
C THR A 203 6.43 18.12 -17.01
N PRO A 204 7.51 17.47 -16.52
CA PRO A 204 8.36 16.65 -17.39
C PRO A 204 7.65 15.38 -17.88
N PHE A 205 6.60 14.95 -17.19
CA PHE A 205 5.85 13.73 -17.47
C PHE A 205 4.43 13.85 -16.93
N ASP A 206 3.46 13.30 -17.66
CA ASP A 206 2.05 13.23 -17.24
C ASP A 206 1.84 12.02 -16.31
N PRO A 207 1.46 12.20 -15.02
CA PRO A 207 1.21 11.08 -14.11
C PRO A 207 -0.11 10.33 -14.39
N ASP A 208 -1.00 10.85 -15.24
CA ASP A 208 -2.32 10.29 -15.49
C ASP A 208 -2.32 8.85 -16.04
N PRO A 209 -1.43 8.44 -16.97
CA PRO A 209 -1.36 7.05 -17.41
C PRO A 209 -1.04 6.04 -16.29
N LEU A 210 -0.31 6.49 -15.25
CA LEU A 210 0.18 5.64 -14.15
C LEU A 210 -0.77 5.63 -12.94
N LEU A 211 -1.40 6.76 -12.68
CA LEU A 211 -2.42 6.91 -11.63
C LEU A 211 -3.72 7.35 -12.29
N PRO A 212 -4.35 6.51 -13.13
CA PRO A 212 -5.48 6.96 -13.92
C PRO A 212 -6.64 7.37 -13.02
N TRP A 213 -7.38 8.38 -13.46
CA TRP A 213 -8.59 8.86 -12.79
C TRP A 213 -9.68 9.03 -13.84
N GLY A 214 -10.88 8.56 -13.54
CA GLY A 214 -12.01 8.65 -14.45
C GLY A 214 -13.00 7.51 -14.33
N PRO A 215 -14.22 7.69 -14.85
CA PRO A 215 -15.35 6.77 -14.71
C PRO A 215 -15.18 5.46 -15.48
N ASP A 216 -14.27 5.41 -16.45
CA ASP A 216 -14.06 4.25 -17.32
C ASP A 216 -13.04 3.24 -16.75
N LEU A 217 -12.49 3.51 -15.56
CA LEU A 217 -11.56 2.61 -14.89
C LEU A 217 -12.32 1.52 -14.16
N GLY A 218 -11.79 0.29 -14.21
CA GLY A 218 -12.28 -0.76 -13.31
C GLY A 218 -12.15 -0.31 -11.86
N ALA A 219 -13.18 -0.61 -11.05
CA ALA A 219 -13.32 -0.14 -9.67
C ALA A 219 -12.08 -0.37 -8.78
N GLY A 220 -11.20 -1.30 -9.13
CA GLY A 220 -9.98 -1.56 -8.39
C GLY A 220 -8.79 -0.65 -8.69
N ASP A 221 -8.54 -0.29 -9.95
CA ASP A 221 -7.44 0.63 -10.29
C ASP A 221 -7.75 2.07 -9.86
N GLU A 222 -9.03 2.45 -9.89
CA GLU A 222 -9.49 3.77 -9.47
C GLU A 222 -9.14 4.07 -8.00
N LEU A 223 -9.21 3.08 -7.11
CA LEU A 223 -9.09 3.33 -5.66
C LEU A 223 -7.67 3.62 -5.21
N PHE A 224 -6.69 2.83 -5.68
CA PHE A 224 -5.29 3.11 -5.39
C PHE A 224 -4.88 4.44 -6.01
N ALA A 225 -5.20 4.66 -7.31
CA ALA A 225 -4.86 5.89 -8.00
C ALA A 225 -5.47 7.12 -7.31
N ARG A 226 -6.75 7.07 -6.92
CA ARG A 226 -7.41 8.14 -6.16
C ARG A 226 -6.75 8.37 -4.82
N SER A 227 -6.46 7.30 -4.06
CA SER A 227 -5.79 7.42 -2.76
C SER A 227 -4.38 8.00 -2.88
N ALA A 228 -3.64 7.62 -3.93
CA ALA A 228 -2.31 8.11 -4.23
C ALA A 228 -2.35 9.60 -4.59
N ARG A 229 -3.24 9.99 -5.52
CA ARG A 229 -3.46 11.40 -5.91
C ARG A 229 -3.82 12.27 -4.71
N CYS A 230 -4.76 11.81 -3.89
CA CYS A 230 -5.18 12.58 -2.72
C CYS A 230 -4.09 12.67 -1.65
N GLY A 231 -3.36 11.58 -1.41
CA GLY A 231 -2.26 11.57 -0.45
C GLY A 231 -1.09 12.45 -0.86
N LEU A 232 -0.76 12.48 -2.16
CA LEU A 232 0.34 13.28 -2.72
C LEU A 232 -0.05 14.76 -2.85
N GLY A 233 -1.31 15.06 -3.19
CA GLY A 233 -1.73 16.43 -3.43
C GLY A 233 -0.90 17.09 -4.53
N ALA A 234 -0.54 18.36 -4.36
CA ALA A 234 0.28 19.11 -5.32
C ALA A 234 1.63 18.43 -5.62
N ARG A 235 2.17 17.66 -4.66
CA ARG A 235 3.46 16.97 -4.77
C ARG A 235 3.47 15.90 -5.84
N LEU A 236 2.31 15.43 -6.30
CA LEU A 236 2.21 14.51 -7.43
C LEU A 236 2.90 15.06 -8.69
N TYR A 237 2.87 16.39 -8.86
CA TYR A 237 3.41 17.08 -10.02
C TYR A 237 4.80 17.67 -9.77
N GLU A 238 5.41 17.38 -8.63
CA GLU A 238 6.80 17.72 -8.34
C GLU A 238 7.73 16.63 -8.89
N GLU A 239 8.96 17.03 -9.25
CA GLU A 239 9.94 16.13 -9.87
C GLU A 239 10.19 14.83 -9.09
N PRO A 240 10.33 14.82 -7.74
CA PRO A 240 10.56 13.58 -7.00
C PRO A 240 9.45 12.53 -7.18
N ALA A 241 8.18 12.95 -7.16
CA ALA A 241 7.05 12.03 -7.32
C ALA A 241 6.93 11.54 -8.77
N LEU A 242 7.13 12.44 -9.74
CA LEU A 242 7.09 12.09 -11.16
C LEU A 242 8.19 11.10 -11.54
N ARG A 243 9.44 11.32 -11.11
CA ARG A 243 10.55 10.41 -11.34
C ARG A 243 10.34 9.05 -10.68
N LEU A 244 9.77 9.03 -9.47
CA LEU A 244 9.42 7.77 -8.79
C LEU A 244 8.40 6.97 -9.59
N LEU A 245 7.33 7.61 -10.04
CA LEU A 245 6.27 6.96 -10.82
C LEU A 245 6.79 6.50 -12.19
N GLU A 246 7.59 7.32 -12.87
CA GLU A 246 8.26 6.98 -14.13
C GLU A 246 9.13 5.72 -13.96
N LEU A 247 9.93 5.65 -12.89
CA LEU A 247 10.74 4.47 -12.58
C LEU A 247 9.85 3.23 -12.32
N CYS A 248 8.75 3.39 -11.59
CA CYS A 248 7.83 2.30 -11.30
C CYS A 248 7.15 1.75 -12.58
N ALA A 249 6.86 2.62 -13.55
CA ALA A 249 6.27 2.23 -14.83
C ALA A 249 7.17 1.32 -15.68
N GLN A 250 8.48 1.36 -15.46
CA GLN A 250 9.48 0.62 -16.25
C GLN A 250 9.59 -0.86 -15.87
N THR A 251 8.87 -1.34 -14.85
CA THR A 251 8.93 -2.74 -14.43
C THR A 251 7.54 -3.33 -14.20
N THR A 252 7.30 -4.49 -14.80
CA THR A 252 6.13 -5.35 -14.54
C THR A 252 6.55 -6.68 -13.91
N GLU A 253 7.84 -6.89 -13.72
CA GLU A 253 8.38 -8.13 -13.16
C GLU A 253 8.19 -8.18 -11.64
N LEU A 254 7.93 -9.37 -11.12
CA LEU A 254 7.85 -9.61 -9.67
C LEU A 254 9.19 -9.30 -8.97
N ARG A 255 10.31 -9.47 -9.67
CA ARG A 255 11.66 -9.18 -9.19
C ARG A 255 12.39 -8.34 -10.25
N PRO A 256 12.47 -7.01 -10.11
CA PRO A 256 13.14 -6.16 -11.07
C PRO A 256 14.60 -6.58 -11.28
N GLY A 257 15.11 -6.37 -12.49
CA GLY A 257 16.50 -6.60 -12.84
C GLY A 257 17.49 -5.68 -12.09
N TYR A 258 18.77 -6.03 -12.12
CA TYR A 258 19.85 -5.29 -11.46
C TYR A 258 19.94 -3.82 -11.87
N GLN A 259 19.82 -3.56 -13.17
CA GLN A 259 19.90 -2.21 -13.71
C GLN A 259 18.79 -1.32 -13.15
N TRP A 260 17.59 -1.87 -12.98
CA TRP A 260 16.46 -1.15 -12.40
C TRP A 260 16.71 -0.83 -10.91
N LEU A 261 17.23 -1.79 -10.13
CA LEU A 261 17.57 -1.55 -8.72
C LEU A 261 18.70 -0.53 -8.56
N GLY A 262 19.68 -0.53 -9.46
CA GLY A 262 20.72 0.49 -9.53
C GLY A 262 20.14 1.89 -9.75
N ARG A 263 19.23 2.04 -10.72
CA ARG A 263 18.51 3.30 -10.97
C ARG A 263 17.66 3.74 -9.78
N ALA A 264 16.97 2.80 -9.12
CA ALA A 264 16.19 3.11 -7.92
C ALA A 264 17.08 3.67 -6.79
N LYS A 265 18.28 3.09 -6.62
CA LYS A 265 19.26 3.54 -5.64
C LYS A 265 19.78 4.93 -5.98
N GLU A 266 20.23 5.11 -7.21
CA GLU A 266 20.72 6.39 -7.73
C GLU A 266 19.66 7.50 -7.56
N LEU A 267 18.40 7.24 -7.95
CA LEU A 267 17.31 8.19 -7.76
C LEU A 267 17.12 8.57 -6.28
N SER A 268 17.25 7.60 -5.36
CA SER A 268 17.11 7.88 -3.92
C SER A 268 18.27 8.66 -3.33
N GLU A 269 19.48 8.53 -3.89
CA GLU A 269 20.67 9.26 -3.47
C GLU A 269 20.66 10.69 -4.00
N LEU A 270 20.23 10.88 -5.26
CA LEU A 270 20.12 12.19 -5.91
C LEU A 270 18.90 13.00 -5.43
N THR A 271 17.86 12.34 -4.92
CA THR A 271 16.61 13.00 -4.52
C THR A 271 16.17 12.58 -3.11
N PRO A 272 16.75 13.16 -2.03
CA PRO A 272 16.40 12.78 -0.65
C PRO A 272 14.90 12.92 -0.32
N ASP A 273 14.21 13.88 -0.96
CA ASP A 273 12.78 14.12 -0.80
C ASP A 273 11.89 13.00 -1.35
N LEU A 274 12.45 12.08 -2.15
CA LEU A 274 11.77 10.89 -2.69
C LEU A 274 11.11 10.02 -1.60
N ARG A 275 11.65 10.04 -0.38
CA ARG A 275 11.14 9.25 0.75
C ARG A 275 9.71 9.61 1.10
N GLN A 276 9.32 10.88 0.97
CA GLN A 276 7.97 11.31 1.33
C GLN A 276 6.91 10.80 0.33
N PRO A 277 7.04 11.02 -0.99
CA PRO A 277 6.15 10.40 -1.98
C PRO A 277 6.08 8.88 -1.87
N LEU A 278 7.21 8.21 -1.64
CA LEU A 278 7.26 6.76 -1.46
C LEU A 278 6.38 6.28 -0.29
N ARG A 279 6.50 6.91 0.88
CA ARG A 279 5.66 6.59 2.05
C ARG A 279 4.17 6.81 1.77
N ILE A 280 3.84 7.92 1.11
CA ILE A 280 2.46 8.29 0.77
C ILE A 280 1.85 7.26 -0.19
N LEU A 281 2.58 6.89 -1.24
CA LEU A 281 2.13 5.92 -2.24
C LEU A 281 1.94 4.53 -1.63
N LEU A 282 2.87 4.06 -0.79
CA LEU A 282 2.70 2.78 -0.09
C LEU A 282 1.51 2.81 0.89
N ALA A 283 1.33 3.92 1.62
CA ALA A 283 0.19 4.10 2.50
C ALA A 283 -1.15 4.06 1.73
N ALA A 284 -1.19 4.65 0.53
CA ALA A 284 -2.33 4.63 -0.38
C ALA A 284 -2.67 3.22 -0.88
N GLY A 285 -1.70 2.30 -0.91
CA GLY A 285 -1.91 0.89 -1.24
C GLY A 285 -2.93 0.17 -0.38
N ARG A 286 -3.24 0.68 0.82
CA ARG A 286 -4.30 0.13 1.72
C ARG A 286 -5.72 0.59 1.38
N GLY A 287 -5.89 1.34 0.28
CA GLY A 287 -7.19 1.87 -0.12
C GLY A 287 -7.70 2.98 0.81
N GLY A 288 -6.82 3.81 1.36
CA GLY A 288 -7.23 4.94 2.18
C GLY A 288 -6.18 6.04 2.26
N PRO A 289 -6.49 7.28 1.88
CA PRO A 289 -5.83 8.43 2.49
C PRO A 289 -6.38 8.60 3.91
N ALA A 290 -5.51 8.91 4.88
CA ALA A 290 -5.96 9.20 6.25
C ALA A 290 -6.97 10.36 6.33
N ASP A 291 -6.97 11.25 5.32
CA ASP A 291 -7.55 12.59 5.46
C ASP A 291 -8.58 12.99 4.37
N CYS A 292 -8.83 12.18 3.33
CA CYS A 292 -9.73 12.60 2.22
C CYS A 292 -11.21 12.19 2.42
N ARG A 293 -11.55 11.71 3.62
CA ARG A 293 -12.93 11.54 4.12
C ARG A 293 -12.92 11.86 5.61
N PRO A 294 -14.04 12.37 6.18
CA PRO A 294 -14.22 12.29 7.63
C PRO A 294 -14.23 10.80 8.03
N ALA A 295 -13.20 10.40 8.78
CA ALA A 295 -13.06 9.18 9.58
C ALA A 295 -13.04 7.80 8.86
N GLY A 296 -11.83 7.31 8.58
CA GLY A 296 -11.38 6.03 9.12
C GLY A 296 -11.80 4.71 8.45
N GLN A 297 -12.63 4.72 7.41
CA GLN A 297 -13.00 3.47 6.73
C GLN A 297 -12.07 3.15 5.53
N PRO A 298 -11.34 2.01 5.55
CA PRO A 298 -10.62 1.53 4.38
C PRO A 298 -11.62 1.27 3.24
N HIS A 299 -11.29 1.70 2.02
CA HIS A 299 -12.15 1.40 0.88
C HIS A 299 -12.12 -0.11 0.59
N PRO A 300 -13.27 -0.80 0.57
CA PRO A 300 -13.36 -2.25 0.40
C PRO A 300 -13.24 -2.65 -1.09
N GLY A 301 -12.33 -2.04 -1.84
CA GLY A 301 -12.16 -2.36 -3.24
C GLY A 301 -10.85 -3.05 -3.54
N GLU A 302 -10.86 -3.68 -4.69
CA GLU A 302 -9.83 -4.63 -5.09
C GLU A 302 -8.64 -3.92 -5.69
N LEU A 303 -7.47 -4.55 -5.67
CA LEU A 303 -6.32 -3.98 -6.36
C LEU A 303 -6.42 -4.30 -7.85
N GLY A 304 -6.42 -3.28 -8.70
CA GLY A 304 -6.32 -3.47 -10.15
C GLY A 304 -4.89 -3.81 -10.61
N GLU A 305 -4.73 -4.28 -11.84
CA GLU A 305 -3.46 -4.81 -12.35
C GLU A 305 -2.38 -3.72 -12.45
N ARG A 306 -2.72 -2.53 -12.95
CA ARG A 306 -1.76 -1.42 -13.05
C ARG A 306 -1.29 -0.98 -11.66
N SER A 307 -2.24 -0.84 -10.75
CA SER A 307 -1.98 -0.47 -9.36
C SER A 307 -1.08 -1.49 -8.66
N ALA A 308 -1.28 -2.78 -8.93
CA ALA A 308 -0.45 -3.85 -8.39
C ALA A 308 1.00 -3.79 -8.90
N HIS A 309 1.23 -3.47 -10.18
CA HIS A 309 2.58 -3.30 -10.71
C HIS A 309 3.28 -2.09 -10.10
N VAL A 310 2.59 -0.95 -9.98
CA VAL A 310 3.15 0.25 -9.32
C VAL A 310 3.51 -0.05 -7.86
N LEU A 311 2.60 -0.67 -7.09
CA LEU A 311 2.88 -1.04 -5.70
C LEU A 311 4.00 -2.08 -5.57
N ALA A 312 4.10 -3.03 -6.50
CA ALA A 312 5.19 -4.00 -6.55
C ALA A 312 6.53 -3.30 -6.76
N ALA A 313 6.61 -2.34 -7.68
CA ALA A 313 7.82 -1.54 -7.90
C ALA A 313 8.17 -0.70 -6.67
N LEU A 314 7.19 -0.03 -6.05
CA LEU A 314 7.37 0.75 -4.82
C LEU A 314 7.90 -0.10 -3.66
N ALA A 315 7.50 -1.37 -3.56
CA ALA A 315 8.03 -2.29 -2.55
C ALA A 315 9.55 -2.50 -2.71
N TRP A 316 10.04 -2.59 -3.95
CA TRP A 316 11.47 -2.68 -4.23
C TRP A 316 12.19 -1.35 -3.96
N VAL A 317 11.58 -0.21 -4.26
CA VAL A 317 12.16 1.11 -3.90
C VAL A 317 12.25 1.25 -2.37
N ALA A 318 11.27 0.78 -1.61
CA ALA A 318 11.30 0.82 -0.14
C ALA A 318 12.48 0.07 0.46
N VAL A 319 12.84 -1.10 -0.09
CA VAL A 319 13.98 -1.87 0.41
C VAL A 319 15.33 -1.32 -0.03
N VAL A 320 15.40 -0.70 -1.21
CA VAL A 320 16.61 -0.03 -1.71
C VAL A 320 16.89 1.26 -0.94
N THR A 321 15.85 2.03 -0.60
CA THR A 321 15.98 3.30 0.15
C THR A 321 16.26 3.11 1.64
N GLU A 322 16.03 1.90 2.16
CA GLU A 322 16.14 1.55 3.59
C GLU A 322 15.30 2.44 4.52
N ASP A 323 14.27 3.09 3.97
CA ASP A 323 13.43 3.99 4.74
C ASP A 323 12.47 3.19 5.63
N THR A 324 12.75 3.16 6.93
CA THR A 324 11.99 2.38 7.92
C THR A 324 10.50 2.71 7.92
N LYS A 325 10.14 3.98 7.67
CA LYS A 325 8.74 4.40 7.56
C LYS A 325 8.08 3.83 6.30
N ALA A 326 8.78 3.78 5.17
CA ALA A 326 8.29 3.15 3.95
C ALA A 326 8.14 1.63 4.13
N LEU A 327 9.10 0.96 4.77
CA LEU A 327 9.00 -0.48 5.09
C LEU A 327 7.77 -0.80 5.93
N HIS A 328 7.45 0.04 6.92
CA HIS A 328 6.25 -0.14 7.74
C HIS A 328 4.96 0.10 6.93
N GLN A 329 4.92 1.08 6.02
CA GLN A 329 3.77 1.26 5.13
C GLN A 329 3.62 0.09 4.14
N LEU A 330 4.74 -0.44 3.63
CA LEU A 330 4.75 -1.64 2.79
C LEU A 330 4.14 -2.83 3.54
N SER A 331 4.59 -3.11 4.77
CA SER A 331 4.05 -4.20 5.58
C SER A 331 2.54 -4.07 5.79
N ARG A 332 2.05 -2.90 6.20
CA ARG A 332 0.62 -2.65 6.40
C ARG A 332 -0.19 -2.77 5.10
N ALA A 333 0.40 -2.45 3.94
CA ALA A 333 -0.22 -2.68 2.64
C ALA A 333 -0.26 -4.18 2.29
N LEU A 334 0.80 -4.93 2.58
CA LEU A 334 0.85 -6.38 2.41
C LEU A 334 -0.17 -7.09 3.30
N GLU A 335 -0.32 -6.67 4.56
CA GLU A 335 -1.34 -7.19 5.48
C GLU A 335 -2.76 -6.95 4.98
N HIS A 336 -3.02 -5.76 4.44
CA HIS A 336 -4.32 -5.41 3.88
C HIS A 336 -4.70 -6.33 2.72
N HIS A 337 -3.77 -6.58 1.78
CA HIS A 337 -4.00 -7.41 0.59
C HIS A 337 -3.77 -8.91 0.84
N GLY A 338 -3.11 -9.28 1.93
CA GLY A 338 -2.72 -10.66 2.28
C GLY A 338 -3.66 -11.36 3.24
N ARG A 339 -4.88 -10.85 3.45
CA ARG A 339 -5.87 -11.42 4.40
C ARG A 339 -6.38 -12.82 4.05
N ALA A 340 -6.21 -13.23 2.79
CA ALA A 340 -6.55 -14.57 2.32
C ALA A 340 -5.29 -15.30 1.86
N ALA A 341 -5.36 -16.64 1.74
CA ALA A 341 -4.24 -17.41 1.24
C ALA A 341 -3.85 -16.95 -0.16
N LEU A 342 -2.55 -16.92 -0.47
CA LEU A 342 -2.01 -16.39 -1.74
C LEU A 342 -2.57 -17.04 -3.03
N GLY A 343 -3.15 -18.24 -2.92
CA GLY A 343 -3.81 -18.93 -4.03
C GLY A 343 -5.26 -18.48 -4.26
N ASP A 344 -5.89 -17.89 -3.25
CA ASP A 344 -7.26 -17.39 -3.26
C ASP A 344 -7.29 -15.87 -3.54
N LEU A 345 -6.12 -15.22 -3.47
CA LEU A 345 -5.96 -13.83 -3.89
C LEU A 345 -6.16 -13.69 -5.40
N ARG A 346 -6.82 -12.59 -5.79
CA ARG A 346 -6.90 -12.17 -7.19
C ARG A 346 -5.50 -11.97 -7.79
N PRO A 347 -5.32 -12.14 -9.11
CA PRO A 347 -4.00 -12.08 -9.75
C PRO A 347 -3.20 -10.81 -9.40
N ALA A 348 -3.83 -9.64 -9.44
CA ALA A 348 -3.21 -8.35 -9.11
C ALA A 348 -2.75 -8.28 -7.64
N ALA A 349 -3.62 -8.59 -6.68
CA ALA A 349 -3.25 -8.65 -5.26
C ALA A 349 -2.15 -9.69 -5.00
N SER A 350 -2.25 -10.88 -5.62
CA SER A 350 -1.23 -11.93 -5.52
C SER A 350 0.13 -11.45 -6.08
N HIS A 351 0.13 -10.72 -7.19
CA HIS A 351 1.35 -10.13 -7.77
C HIS A 351 2.01 -9.16 -6.78
N PHE A 352 1.26 -8.18 -6.27
CA PHE A 352 1.77 -7.22 -5.30
C PHE A 352 2.31 -7.91 -4.03
N VAL A 353 1.53 -8.80 -3.43
CA VAL A 353 1.95 -9.47 -2.18
C VAL A 353 3.20 -10.32 -2.39
N ARG A 354 3.28 -11.07 -3.49
CA ARG A 354 4.48 -11.88 -3.82
C ARG A 354 5.71 -11.01 -4.05
N SER A 355 5.56 -9.89 -4.74
CA SER A 355 6.67 -8.95 -4.99
C SER A 355 7.15 -8.30 -3.69
N GLY A 356 6.24 -7.79 -2.86
CA GLY A 356 6.61 -7.17 -1.59
C GLY A 356 7.25 -8.14 -0.60
N MET A 357 6.76 -9.38 -0.50
CA MET A 357 7.43 -10.42 0.30
C MET A 357 8.82 -10.75 -0.26
N ALA A 358 9.00 -10.78 -1.58
CA ALA A 358 10.30 -11.03 -2.20
C ALA A 358 11.29 -9.88 -1.92
N ALA A 359 10.83 -8.64 -1.96
CA ALA A 359 11.61 -7.46 -1.61
C ALA A 359 12.07 -7.52 -0.14
N LEU A 360 11.14 -7.75 0.81
CA LEU A 360 11.46 -7.88 2.24
C LEU A 360 12.41 -9.06 2.51
N ALA A 361 12.20 -10.21 1.86
CA ALA A 361 13.09 -11.37 2.00
C ALA A 361 14.51 -11.10 1.48
N ALA A 362 14.64 -10.30 0.41
CA ALA A 362 15.94 -9.89 -0.11
C ALA A 362 16.67 -8.99 0.88
N LEU A 363 15.99 -7.99 1.46
CA LEU A 363 16.54 -7.11 2.48
C LEU A 363 16.87 -7.84 3.79
N ALA A 364 16.03 -8.79 4.20
CA ALA A 364 16.24 -9.62 5.38
C ALA A 364 17.45 -10.57 5.29
N GLY A 365 17.99 -10.76 4.07
CA GLY A 365 19.13 -11.63 3.80
C GLY A 365 18.76 -13.11 3.65
N GLU A 366 17.51 -13.44 3.31
CA GLU A 366 17.10 -14.83 3.21
C GLU A 366 17.79 -15.57 2.04
N PRO A 367 18.16 -16.86 2.23
CA PRO A 367 18.87 -17.63 1.20
C PRO A 367 18.03 -17.85 -0.08
N GLY A 368 16.70 -17.70 -0.02
CA GLY A 368 15.80 -17.84 -1.17
C GLY A 368 15.69 -16.60 -2.07
N ALA A 369 16.20 -15.45 -1.63
CA ALA A 369 16.18 -14.21 -2.41
C ALA A 369 17.28 -14.17 -3.51
N GLY A 370 18.17 -15.18 -3.52
CA GLY A 370 19.17 -15.36 -4.55
C GLY A 370 20.13 -14.17 -4.63
N ALA A 371 20.21 -13.57 -5.80
CA ALA A 371 21.23 -12.57 -6.07
C ALA A 371 20.79 -11.12 -5.77
N HIS A 372 19.49 -10.86 -5.62
CA HIS A 372 18.95 -9.62 -5.04
C HIS A 372 19.45 -9.39 -3.61
N ARG A 373 19.58 -10.46 -2.82
CA ARG A 373 20.20 -10.42 -1.48
C ARG A 373 21.63 -9.85 -1.53
N ARG A 374 22.42 -10.16 -2.57
CA ARG A 374 23.82 -9.71 -2.65
C ARG A 374 23.92 -8.19 -2.87
N LEU A 375 22.99 -7.63 -3.64
CA LEU A 375 22.91 -6.18 -3.85
C LEU A 375 22.53 -5.44 -2.57
N LEU A 376 21.69 -6.04 -1.74
CA LEU A 376 21.22 -5.46 -0.48
C LEU A 376 22.09 -5.87 0.72
N ALA A 377 23.21 -6.57 0.50
CA ALA A 377 24.05 -7.11 1.57
C ALA A 377 24.84 -6.05 2.36
N GLY A 378 24.86 -4.80 1.89
CA GLY A 378 25.48 -3.66 2.57
C GLY A 378 24.51 -2.76 3.34
N ASN A 379 23.24 -3.15 3.41
CA ASN A 379 22.20 -2.30 4.00
C ASN A 379 22.30 -2.24 5.52
N SER A 380 21.71 -1.19 6.11
CA SER A 380 21.70 -0.94 7.54
C SER A 380 21.21 -2.17 8.35
N PRO A 381 21.90 -2.54 9.44
CA PRO A 381 21.44 -3.59 10.35
C PRO A 381 20.03 -3.34 10.89
N ALA A 382 19.66 -2.07 11.07
CA ALA A 382 18.33 -1.69 11.54
C ALA A 382 17.24 -1.98 10.49
N ALA A 383 17.49 -1.63 9.21
CA ALA A 383 16.57 -1.94 8.12
C ALA A 383 16.45 -3.44 7.89
N THR A 384 17.57 -4.18 7.98
CA THR A 384 17.59 -5.64 7.88
C THR A 384 16.77 -6.31 8.99
N ARG A 385 16.91 -5.85 10.25
CA ARG A 385 16.13 -6.36 11.38
C ARG A 385 14.64 -6.07 11.19
N LEU A 386 14.28 -4.84 10.85
CA LEU A 386 12.90 -4.46 10.59
C LEU A 386 12.30 -5.30 9.45
N ALA A 387 13.04 -5.51 8.35
CA ALA A 387 12.57 -6.34 7.25
C ALA A 387 12.28 -7.80 7.68
N ARG A 388 13.04 -8.36 8.62
CA ARG A 388 12.77 -9.69 9.20
C ARG A 388 11.49 -9.70 10.04
N GLU A 389 11.32 -8.68 10.88
CA GLU A 389 10.14 -8.52 11.74
C GLU A 389 8.87 -8.36 10.88
N GLU A 390 8.88 -7.46 9.90
CA GLU A 390 7.74 -7.23 9.00
C GLU A 390 7.46 -8.44 8.11
N LEU A 391 8.49 -9.14 7.62
CA LEU A 391 8.32 -10.36 6.84
C LEU A 391 7.71 -11.50 7.67
N ALA A 392 8.04 -11.59 8.96
CA ALA A 392 7.44 -12.56 9.87
C ALA A 392 5.94 -12.24 10.07
N ALA A 393 5.60 -10.98 10.35
CA ALA A 393 4.21 -10.54 10.52
C ALA A 393 3.33 -10.85 9.29
N VAL A 394 3.84 -10.57 8.08
CA VAL A 394 3.12 -10.86 6.83
C VAL A 394 2.99 -12.37 6.56
N ARG A 395 3.91 -13.20 7.05
CA ARG A 395 3.85 -14.67 6.93
C ARG A 395 2.89 -15.32 7.93
N ASP A 396 2.69 -14.68 9.09
CA ASP A 396 1.80 -15.14 10.15
C ASP A 396 0.32 -14.85 9.87
N LEU A 397 0.01 -14.07 8.82
CA LEU A 397 -1.34 -13.95 8.25
C LEU A 397 -1.84 -15.33 7.81
N PRO A 398 -3.13 -15.65 7.97
CA PRO A 398 -3.61 -17.03 8.01
C PRO A 398 -3.44 -17.75 6.66
N ALA A 399 -2.26 -18.30 6.45
CA ALA A 399 -2.15 -19.59 5.80
C ALA A 399 -2.71 -20.57 6.83
N GLY A 400 -3.86 -21.18 6.56
CA GLY A 400 -4.39 -22.32 7.32
C GLY A 400 -3.49 -23.57 7.27
N ALA A 401 -2.17 -23.40 7.28
CA ALA A 401 -1.18 -24.43 7.46
C ALA A 401 -0.84 -24.47 8.94
N ASP A 402 -1.29 -25.53 9.60
CA ASP A 402 -0.76 -25.95 10.88
C ASP A 402 0.78 -25.94 10.81
N LEU A 403 1.42 -24.99 11.50
CA LEU A 403 2.87 -24.78 11.49
C LEU A 403 3.62 -25.96 12.11
N THR A 404 2.93 -26.84 12.84
CA THR A 404 3.48 -28.09 13.39
C THR A 404 3.34 -29.26 12.41
N ALA A 405 2.55 -29.11 11.34
CA ALA A 405 2.33 -30.17 10.38
C ALA A 405 3.57 -30.44 9.54
N LEU A 406 4.08 -31.66 9.64
CA LEU A 406 5.12 -32.18 8.75
C LEU A 406 4.61 -32.44 7.31
N ARG A 407 3.33 -32.20 7.03
CA ARG A 407 2.68 -32.39 5.73
C ARG A 407 1.85 -31.16 5.39
N VAL A 408 2.12 -30.56 4.22
CA VAL A 408 1.49 -29.31 3.78
C VAL A 408 0.94 -29.49 2.36
N PRO A 409 -0.36 -29.27 2.13
CA PRO A 409 -0.94 -29.32 0.79
C PRO A 409 -0.53 -28.09 -0.05
N VAL A 410 -0.08 -28.35 -1.28
CA VAL A 410 0.35 -27.33 -2.25
C VAL A 410 -0.22 -27.65 -3.63
N GLY A 411 -1.41 -27.10 -3.90
CA GLY A 411 -2.15 -27.43 -5.12
C GLY A 411 -2.49 -28.92 -5.17
N PRO A 412 -2.21 -29.63 -6.29
CA PRO A 412 -2.43 -31.07 -6.40
C PRO A 412 -1.33 -31.91 -5.74
N TYR A 413 -0.38 -31.29 -5.04
CA TYR A 413 0.74 -31.99 -4.40
C TYR A 413 0.65 -31.88 -2.87
N THR A 414 1.30 -32.82 -2.20
CA THR A 414 1.56 -32.74 -0.76
C THR A 414 3.06 -32.64 -0.54
N ALA A 415 3.51 -31.53 0.04
CA ALA A 415 4.87 -31.38 0.53
C ALA A 415 4.97 -32.05 1.91
N SER A 416 6.06 -32.77 2.17
CA SER A 416 6.32 -33.37 3.48
C SER A 416 7.75 -33.14 3.92
N PHE A 417 7.93 -32.73 5.18
CA PHE A 417 9.22 -32.67 5.83
C PHE A 417 9.53 -34.04 6.40
N VAL A 418 10.55 -34.70 5.86
CA VAL A 418 11.03 -36.00 6.34
C VAL A 418 12.26 -35.74 7.20
N ILE A 419 12.19 -36.18 8.44
CA ILE A 419 13.28 -36.06 9.41
C ILE A 419 14.02 -37.38 9.44
N GLY A 420 15.29 -37.33 9.09
CA GLY A 420 16.20 -38.45 9.20
C GLY A 420 16.67 -38.62 10.64
N ALA A 421 17.09 -39.84 10.97
CA ALA A 421 17.56 -40.22 12.29
C ALA A 421 18.69 -39.35 12.85
N LYS A 422 19.52 -38.76 11.98
CA LYS A 422 20.61 -37.83 12.36
C LYS A 422 20.14 -36.36 12.44
N GLY A 423 18.85 -36.09 12.51
CA GLY A 423 18.28 -34.74 12.50
C GLY A 423 18.40 -34.02 11.15
N THR A 424 18.67 -34.75 10.06
CA THR A 424 18.64 -34.20 8.71
C THR A 424 17.19 -33.97 8.28
N VAL A 425 16.87 -32.81 7.71
CA VAL A 425 15.53 -32.55 7.18
C VAL A 425 15.56 -32.47 5.66
N GLU A 426 14.66 -33.24 5.04
CA GLU A 426 14.41 -33.24 3.61
C GLU A 426 12.98 -32.78 3.31
N LEU A 427 12.83 -31.96 2.27
CA LEU A 427 11.54 -31.60 1.73
C LEU A 427 11.22 -32.53 0.55
N ARG A 428 10.17 -33.34 0.68
CA ARG A 428 9.73 -34.30 -0.33
C ARG A 428 8.33 -33.94 -0.84
N PHE A 429 8.02 -34.31 -2.08
CA PHE A 429 6.72 -34.04 -2.70
C PHE A 429 6.03 -35.33 -3.12
N ARG A 430 4.73 -35.44 -2.87
CA ARG A 430 3.86 -36.48 -3.42
C ARG A 430 2.78 -35.87 -4.31
N ASN A 431 2.38 -36.56 -5.36
CA ASN A 431 1.23 -36.17 -6.19
C ASN A 431 -0.11 -36.63 -5.57
N GLN A 432 -1.23 -36.33 -6.23
CA GLN A 432 -2.58 -36.74 -5.78
C GLN A 432 -2.73 -38.26 -5.65
N ALA A 433 -2.03 -39.04 -6.48
CA ALA A 433 -1.99 -40.51 -6.39
C ALA A 433 -1.07 -41.01 -5.26
N GLY A 434 -0.50 -40.12 -4.43
CA GLY A 434 0.40 -40.46 -3.34
C GLY A 434 1.82 -40.85 -3.77
N ARG A 435 2.15 -40.83 -5.07
CA ARG A 435 3.48 -41.19 -5.58
C ARG A 435 4.51 -40.13 -5.20
N LEU A 436 5.63 -40.58 -4.64
CA LEU A 436 6.79 -39.73 -4.32
C LEU A 436 7.46 -39.25 -5.61
N LEU A 437 7.77 -37.96 -5.67
CA LEU A 437 8.41 -37.30 -6.80
C LEU A 437 9.90 -37.12 -6.54
N SER A 438 10.72 -37.19 -7.59
CA SER A 438 12.18 -37.08 -7.52
C SER A 438 12.67 -35.66 -7.18
N GLY A 439 11.81 -34.65 -7.32
CA GLY A 439 12.14 -33.27 -7.04
C GLY A 439 10.90 -32.41 -6.85
N VAL A 440 11.12 -31.11 -6.72
CA VAL A 440 10.03 -30.14 -6.62
C VAL A 440 9.33 -30.03 -7.97
N PRO A 441 8.01 -30.24 -8.05
CA PRO A 441 7.27 -30.09 -9.30
C PRO A 441 7.45 -28.68 -9.87
N SER A 442 7.66 -28.57 -11.19
CA SER A 442 7.73 -27.27 -11.88
C SER A 442 6.49 -26.42 -11.60
N GLN A 443 5.32 -27.04 -11.64
CA GLN A 443 4.03 -26.41 -11.33
C GLN A 443 3.98 -25.79 -9.93
N VAL A 444 4.65 -26.37 -8.93
CA VAL A 444 4.76 -25.77 -7.59
C VAL A 444 5.62 -24.52 -7.62
N ARG A 445 6.73 -24.54 -8.36
CA ARG A 445 7.63 -23.37 -8.51
C ARG A 445 6.96 -22.23 -9.27
N GLU A 446 6.22 -22.55 -10.31
CA GLU A 446 5.62 -21.56 -11.22
C GLU A 446 4.29 -21.01 -10.68
N ARG A 447 3.38 -21.89 -10.23
CA ARG A 447 2.02 -21.50 -9.82
C ARG A 447 1.92 -21.18 -8.33
N HIS A 448 2.77 -21.79 -7.50
CA HIS A 448 2.77 -21.61 -6.05
C HIS A 448 4.15 -21.14 -5.48
N PRO A 449 4.84 -20.16 -6.10
CA PRO A 449 6.20 -19.77 -5.72
C PRO A 449 6.30 -19.32 -4.26
N ALA A 450 5.27 -18.66 -3.73
CA ALA A 450 5.27 -18.19 -2.35
C ALA A 450 5.07 -19.32 -1.32
N ARG A 451 4.19 -20.29 -1.59
CA ARG A 451 4.09 -21.50 -0.76
C ARG A 451 5.40 -22.29 -0.82
N TYR A 452 6.04 -22.36 -1.99
CA TYR A 452 7.35 -22.99 -2.11
C TYR A 452 8.44 -22.25 -1.32
N ALA A 453 8.46 -20.91 -1.35
CA ALA A 453 9.36 -20.10 -0.54
C ALA A 453 9.13 -20.35 0.96
N ALA A 454 7.87 -20.35 1.42
CA ALA A 454 7.52 -20.65 2.80
C ALA A 454 7.98 -22.06 3.22
N LEU A 455 7.80 -23.08 2.37
CA LEU A 455 8.32 -24.43 2.62
C LEU A 455 9.85 -24.47 2.73
N ARG A 456 10.55 -23.67 1.92
CA ARG A 456 12.02 -23.56 1.96
C ARG A 456 12.51 -22.86 3.22
N THR A 457 11.82 -21.80 3.66
CA THR A 457 12.11 -21.14 4.93
C THR A 457 11.88 -22.10 6.09
N ARG A 458 10.72 -22.78 6.12
CA ARG A 458 10.41 -23.78 7.13
C ARG A 458 11.41 -24.92 7.16
N LEU A 459 11.89 -25.36 5.99
CA LEU A 459 12.96 -26.36 5.89
C LEU A 459 14.25 -25.89 6.59
N ALA A 460 14.63 -24.62 6.40
CA ALA A 460 15.81 -24.05 7.03
C ALA A 460 15.64 -23.91 8.55
N GLU A 461 14.48 -23.42 9.00
CA GLU A 461 14.12 -23.35 10.42
C GLU A 461 14.20 -24.72 11.10
N LEU A 462 13.57 -25.74 10.50
CA LEU A 462 13.58 -27.10 11.04
C LEU A 462 15.02 -27.65 11.11
N ARG A 463 15.86 -27.39 10.10
CA ARG A 463 17.28 -27.79 10.14
C ARG A 463 18.02 -27.17 11.30
N THR A 464 17.92 -25.85 11.46
CA THR A 464 18.56 -25.14 12.57
C THR A 464 18.06 -25.68 13.90
N ARG A 465 16.74 -25.82 14.06
CA ARG A 465 16.12 -26.30 15.29
C ARG A 465 16.57 -27.72 15.66
N LEU A 466 16.62 -28.63 14.70
CA LEU A 466 17.07 -30.01 14.95
C LEU A 466 18.57 -30.08 15.25
N VAL A 467 19.39 -29.22 14.64
CA VAL A 467 20.82 -29.12 14.98
C VAL A 467 20.99 -28.65 16.44
N THR A 468 20.29 -27.58 16.83
CA THR A 468 20.30 -27.07 18.21
C THR A 468 19.82 -28.13 19.19
N TYR A 469 18.71 -28.81 18.89
CA TYR A 469 18.17 -29.86 19.74
C TYR A 469 19.13 -31.05 19.89
N ARG A 470 19.80 -31.46 18.82
CA ARG A 470 20.84 -32.51 18.89
C ARG A 470 22.05 -32.09 19.72
N GLY A 471 22.48 -30.83 19.61
CA GLY A 471 23.52 -30.28 20.48
C GLY A 471 23.14 -30.36 21.95
N MET A 472 21.93 -29.92 22.30
CA MET A 472 21.40 -30.04 23.66
C MET A 472 21.34 -31.49 24.15
N LEU A 473 20.91 -32.43 23.31
CA LEU A 473 20.90 -33.86 23.67
C LEU A 473 22.32 -34.40 23.90
N ALA A 474 23.31 -33.95 23.12
CA ALA A 474 24.69 -34.38 23.27
C ALA A 474 25.29 -33.90 24.61
N GLU A 475 25.01 -32.66 25.02
CA GLU A 475 25.41 -32.15 26.33
C GLU A 475 24.75 -32.96 27.47
N ARG A 476 23.44 -33.23 27.35
CA ARG A 476 22.70 -34.02 28.36
C ARG A 476 23.17 -35.47 28.46
N LEU A 477 23.74 -36.04 27.40
CA LEU A 477 24.23 -37.42 27.41
C LEU A 477 25.32 -37.66 28.46
N HIS A 478 26.07 -36.63 28.85
CA HIS A 478 27.11 -36.72 29.86
C HIS A 478 26.63 -36.32 31.26
N ALA A 479 25.62 -35.45 31.36
CA ALA A 479 25.11 -34.94 32.64
C ALA A 479 23.63 -34.54 32.54
N ASP A 480 22.72 -35.51 32.52
CA ASP A 480 21.28 -35.24 32.54
C ASP A 480 20.76 -35.14 33.98
N PRO A 481 20.32 -33.96 34.46
CA PRO A 481 19.73 -33.81 35.79
C PRO A 481 18.39 -34.54 35.93
N GLY A 482 17.82 -35.01 34.82
CA GLY A 482 16.48 -35.58 34.78
C GLY A 482 15.40 -34.52 34.65
N THR A 483 14.24 -34.93 34.18
CA THR A 483 13.09 -34.05 33.98
C THR A 483 11.81 -34.83 34.29
N PRO A 484 10.83 -34.25 34.98
CA PRO A 484 9.54 -34.90 35.21
C PRO A 484 8.91 -35.37 33.89
N ALA A 485 8.31 -36.55 33.89
CA ALA A 485 7.78 -37.20 32.69
C ALA A 485 6.80 -36.31 31.91
N ALA A 486 5.93 -35.55 32.58
CA ALA A 486 5.01 -34.63 31.90
C ALA A 486 5.76 -33.57 31.07
N ARG A 487 6.81 -32.99 31.64
CA ARG A 487 7.66 -32.01 30.95
C ARG A 487 8.52 -32.66 29.88
N TRP A 488 9.08 -33.85 30.15
CA TRP A 488 9.81 -34.62 29.15
C TRP A 488 8.95 -34.93 27.92
N GLN A 489 7.69 -35.35 28.12
CA GLN A 489 6.75 -35.59 27.02
C GLN A 489 6.50 -34.32 26.22
N ALA A 490 6.27 -33.18 26.87
CA ALA A 490 6.08 -31.90 26.19
C ALA A 490 7.32 -31.47 25.39
N ASP A 491 8.50 -31.51 26.03
CA ASP A 491 9.75 -30.96 25.48
C ASP A 491 10.33 -31.82 24.35
N HIS A 492 10.20 -33.15 24.44
CA HIS A 492 10.86 -34.08 23.51
C HIS A 492 9.90 -34.79 22.55
N LEU A 493 8.62 -34.96 22.93
CA LEU A 493 7.65 -35.78 22.19
C LEU A 493 6.39 -35.02 21.77
N GLY A 494 6.17 -33.80 22.28
CA GLY A 494 5.02 -32.95 21.98
C GLY A 494 5.10 -32.28 20.62
N ASP A 495 6.31 -31.99 20.15
CA ASP A 495 6.53 -31.45 18.81
C ASP A 495 6.76 -32.59 17.80
N PRO A 496 5.95 -32.71 16.72
CA PRO A 496 6.10 -33.78 15.73
C PRO A 496 7.50 -33.87 15.12
N ALA A 497 8.23 -32.76 15.00
CA ALA A 497 9.57 -32.74 14.45
C ALA A 497 10.61 -33.31 15.43
N LEU A 498 10.49 -32.97 16.71
CA LEU A 498 11.41 -33.43 17.76
C LEU A 498 11.10 -34.87 18.18
N ALA A 499 9.81 -35.24 18.19
CA ALA A 499 9.33 -36.55 18.60
C ALA A 499 10.01 -37.70 17.85
N GLN A 500 10.33 -37.52 16.55
CA GLN A 500 11.04 -38.55 15.78
C GLN A 500 12.44 -38.83 16.32
N LEU A 501 13.16 -37.79 16.77
CA LEU A 501 14.48 -37.96 17.39
C LEU A 501 14.33 -38.47 18.84
N GLY A 502 13.36 -37.94 19.59
CA GLY A 502 13.09 -38.36 20.97
C GLY A 502 12.71 -39.84 21.09
N CYS A 503 11.91 -40.35 20.15
CA CYS A 503 11.50 -41.76 20.10
C CYS A 503 12.63 -42.72 19.68
N ALA A 504 13.69 -42.20 19.06
CA ALA A 504 14.85 -43.01 18.71
C ALA A 504 15.75 -43.24 19.93
N LEU A 505 15.72 -42.36 20.93
CA LEU A 505 16.59 -42.39 22.10
C LEU A 505 16.11 -43.40 23.15
N VAL A 506 17.06 -43.98 23.87
CA VAL A 506 16.83 -44.75 25.09
C VAL A 506 16.81 -43.79 26.28
N TRP A 507 15.78 -43.92 27.10
CA TRP A 507 15.59 -43.10 28.29
C TRP A 507 15.68 -43.95 29.54
N HIS A 508 16.24 -43.38 30.59
CA HIS A 508 16.37 -43.95 31.92
C HIS A 508 15.34 -43.31 32.86
N ILE A 509 14.65 -44.13 33.64
CA ILE A 509 13.73 -43.68 34.68
C ILE A 509 14.03 -44.37 35.99
N ASP A 510 13.80 -43.67 37.09
CA ASP A 510 13.86 -44.21 38.44
C ASP A 510 12.45 -44.63 38.86
N THR A 511 12.21 -45.94 39.04
CA THR A 511 10.91 -46.46 39.52
C THR A 511 11.04 -47.04 40.94
N PRO A 512 9.93 -47.20 41.70
CA PRO A 512 9.97 -47.86 43.00
C PRO A 512 10.50 -49.31 42.96
N SER A 513 10.40 -49.97 41.80
CA SER A 513 10.91 -51.33 41.58
C SER A 513 12.36 -51.37 41.10
N GLY A 514 13.01 -50.21 40.93
CA GLY A 514 14.37 -50.06 40.45
C GLY A 514 14.49 -49.20 39.19
N PRO A 515 15.73 -48.91 38.74
CA PRO A 515 15.99 -48.18 37.51
C PRO A 515 15.49 -48.96 36.29
N LEU A 516 15.00 -48.25 35.28
CA LEU A 516 14.50 -48.85 34.05
C LEU A 516 14.96 -48.07 32.82
N LEU A 517 15.34 -48.81 31.78
CA LEU A 517 15.69 -48.27 30.47
C LEU A 517 14.60 -48.61 29.46
N GLY A 518 14.26 -47.66 28.58
CA GLY A 518 13.30 -47.95 27.52
C GLY A 518 13.22 -46.93 26.39
N LEU A 519 12.61 -47.38 25.29
CA LEU A 519 12.28 -46.54 24.14
C LEU A 519 10.87 -45.94 24.28
N PRO A 520 10.65 -44.67 23.91
CA PRO A 520 9.33 -44.07 23.94
C PRO A 520 8.41 -44.70 22.91
N VAL A 521 7.21 -45.04 23.34
CA VAL A 521 6.19 -45.68 22.52
C VAL A 521 4.83 -45.15 22.93
N ARG A 522 3.92 -45.09 21.95
CA ARG A 522 2.53 -44.71 22.20
C ARG A 522 1.62 -45.81 21.66
N ARG A 523 0.72 -46.32 22.51
CA ARG A 523 -0.31 -47.26 22.07
C ARG A 523 -1.28 -46.55 21.12
N LYS A 524 -1.83 -47.31 20.17
CA LYS A 524 -2.85 -46.78 19.25
C LYS A 524 -4.06 -46.32 20.08
N GLY A 525 -4.39 -45.03 20.01
CA GLY A 525 -5.48 -44.41 20.77
C GLY A 525 -5.13 -43.92 22.18
N ALA A 526 -3.88 -44.13 22.65
CA ALA A 526 -3.44 -43.56 23.93
C ALA A 526 -2.99 -42.10 23.77
N THR A 527 -3.26 -41.29 24.79
CA THR A 527 -2.86 -39.89 24.87
C THR A 527 -1.48 -39.69 25.49
N HIS A 528 -1.03 -40.64 26.33
CA HIS A 528 0.24 -40.59 27.04
C HIS A 528 1.32 -41.45 26.38
N TRP A 529 2.58 -41.10 26.61
CA TRP A 529 3.74 -41.88 26.21
C TRP A 529 4.14 -42.88 27.30
N MET A 530 4.64 -44.05 26.87
CA MET A 530 5.16 -45.11 27.72
C MET A 530 6.61 -45.42 27.32
N LEU A 531 7.35 -46.11 28.18
CA LEU A 531 8.65 -46.69 27.82
C LEU A 531 8.53 -48.19 27.57
N ARG A 532 9.21 -48.67 26.53
CA ARG A 532 9.35 -50.11 26.24
C ARG A 532 10.76 -50.58 26.49
N ASP A 533 10.91 -51.56 27.38
CA ASP A 533 12.21 -52.17 27.72
C ASP A 533 12.67 -53.21 26.69
N LEU A 534 13.84 -53.81 26.92
CA LEU A 534 14.41 -54.88 26.07
C LEU A 534 13.56 -56.15 26.03
N ALA A 535 12.81 -56.46 27.10
CA ALA A 535 11.89 -57.58 27.15
C ALA A 535 10.57 -57.29 26.42
N GLY A 536 10.39 -56.08 25.89
CA GLY A 536 9.19 -55.63 25.20
C GLY A 536 8.05 -55.25 26.14
N ARG A 537 8.27 -55.20 27.46
CA ARG A 537 7.27 -54.77 28.43
C ARG A 537 7.11 -53.26 28.36
N MET A 538 5.88 -52.80 28.58
CA MET A 538 5.48 -51.40 28.46
C MET A 538 5.28 -50.83 29.87
N HIS A 539 5.89 -49.70 30.14
CA HIS A 539 5.92 -49.08 31.46
C HIS A 539 5.29 -47.70 31.37
N GLU A 540 4.24 -47.48 32.16
CA GLU A 540 3.60 -46.18 32.31
C GLU A 540 4.48 -45.27 33.17
N LEU A 541 4.42 -43.98 32.90
CA LEU A 541 5.18 -42.95 33.63
C LEU A 541 4.19 -42.11 34.41
N ALA A 542 4.39 -41.99 35.73
CA ALA A 542 3.71 -40.95 36.49
C ALA A 542 4.30 -39.59 36.09
N ASP A 543 3.49 -38.53 36.13
CA ASP A 543 3.88 -37.20 35.63
C ASP A 543 5.15 -36.64 36.29
N ASP A 544 5.40 -37.02 37.55
CA ASP A 544 6.54 -36.63 38.38
C ASP A 544 7.75 -37.59 38.29
N THR A 545 7.60 -38.72 37.58
CA THR A 545 8.70 -39.67 37.37
C THR A 545 9.85 -38.96 36.66
N LEU A 546 11.05 -39.00 37.25
CA LEU A 546 12.22 -38.39 36.65
C LEU A 546 12.72 -39.22 35.47
N VAL A 547 12.72 -38.61 34.29
CA VAL A 547 13.22 -39.18 33.04
C VAL A 547 14.55 -38.53 32.69
N ARG A 548 15.56 -39.34 32.43
CA ARG A 548 16.92 -38.94 32.05
C ARG A 548 17.28 -39.54 30.71
N LEU A 549 18.09 -38.85 29.94
CA LEU A 549 18.75 -39.43 28.78
C LEU A 549 19.74 -40.50 29.25
N TRP A 550 19.60 -41.73 28.75
CA TRP A 550 20.48 -42.82 29.16
C TRP A 550 21.91 -42.61 28.62
N SER A 551 22.90 -42.86 29.48
CA SER A 551 24.32 -42.79 29.14
C SER A 551 24.96 -44.17 29.30
N PRO A 552 25.48 -44.79 28.22
CA PRO A 552 26.05 -46.14 28.29
C PRO A 552 27.30 -46.22 29.18
N ALA A 553 27.97 -45.10 29.45
CA ALA A 553 29.16 -45.05 30.30
C ALA A 553 28.85 -45.28 31.79
N ALA A 554 27.58 -45.16 32.18
CA ALA A 554 27.12 -45.32 33.56
C ALA A 554 26.60 -46.74 33.88
N ASP A 555 26.55 -47.63 32.89
CA ASP A 555 25.94 -48.96 32.99
C ASP A 555 26.90 -50.09 32.58
N GLU A 556 26.49 -51.33 32.87
CA GLU A 556 27.24 -52.54 32.51
C GLU A 556 27.36 -52.73 30.98
N ALA A 557 28.51 -53.24 30.53
CA ALA A 557 28.80 -53.43 29.11
C ALA A 557 27.78 -54.36 28.40
N GLU A 558 27.23 -55.34 29.11
CA GLU A 558 26.22 -56.26 28.59
C GLU A 558 24.90 -55.54 28.28
N GLN A 559 24.47 -54.63 29.16
CA GLN A 559 23.27 -53.81 28.97
C GLN A 559 23.42 -52.90 27.75
N ALA A 560 24.59 -52.28 27.58
CA ALA A 560 24.88 -51.45 26.41
C ALA A 560 24.91 -52.27 25.10
N ALA A 561 25.48 -53.47 25.12
CA ALA A 561 25.49 -54.38 23.97
C ALA A 561 24.08 -54.83 23.58
N ALA A 562 23.22 -55.12 24.55
CA ALA A 562 21.84 -55.52 24.31
C ALA A 562 21.01 -54.39 23.67
N TRP A 563 21.15 -53.16 24.16
CA TRP A 563 20.52 -51.99 23.52
C TRP A 563 21.05 -51.73 22.11
N ARG A 564 22.36 -51.88 21.88
CA ARG A 564 22.94 -51.75 20.53
C ARG A 564 22.30 -52.73 19.55
N ALA A 565 22.18 -54.00 19.94
CA ALA A 565 21.57 -55.04 19.12
C ALA A 565 20.08 -54.74 18.86
N GLU A 566 19.35 -54.28 19.88
CA GLU A 566 17.92 -53.96 19.75
C GLU A 566 17.67 -52.75 18.83
N LEU A 567 18.47 -51.69 18.95
CA LEU A 567 18.37 -50.51 18.08
C LEU A 567 18.72 -50.85 16.63
N ALA A 568 19.76 -51.67 16.42
CA ALA A 568 20.11 -52.18 15.10
C ALA A 568 19.00 -53.04 14.49
N ARG A 569 18.42 -53.96 15.27
CA ARG A 569 17.29 -54.82 14.84
C ARG A 569 16.07 -54.01 14.42
N ARG A 570 15.83 -52.86 15.06
CA ARG A 570 14.74 -51.93 14.71
C ARG A 570 15.09 -50.95 13.59
N GLY A 571 16.34 -50.93 13.11
CA GLY A 571 16.82 -49.95 12.15
C GLY A 571 16.80 -48.51 12.68
N LEU A 572 16.89 -48.33 13.99
CA LEU A 572 16.87 -47.02 14.64
C LEU A 572 18.29 -46.47 14.73
N ALA A 573 18.61 -45.49 13.90
CA ALA A 573 19.82 -44.71 14.07
C ALA A 573 19.63 -43.68 15.17
N GLN A 574 20.63 -43.55 16.04
CA GLN A 574 20.57 -42.63 17.18
C GLN A 574 20.93 -41.19 16.77
N PRO A 575 20.24 -40.17 17.30
CA PRO A 575 20.59 -38.78 17.03
C PRO A 575 21.85 -38.31 17.78
N VAL A 576 22.19 -38.96 18.89
CA VAL A 576 23.43 -38.82 19.67
C VAL A 576 23.99 -40.21 20.03
N PRO A 577 25.30 -40.37 20.28
CA PRO A 577 25.91 -41.70 20.39
C PRO A 577 25.63 -42.36 21.76
N GLN A 578 24.46 -42.98 21.92
CA GLN A 578 24.14 -43.80 23.10
C GLN A 578 24.64 -45.24 23.02
N VAL A 579 24.90 -45.77 21.81
CA VAL A 579 25.39 -47.14 21.59
C VAL A 579 26.33 -47.22 20.40
#